data_AF-A0A4R1MF79-F1
#
_entry.id   AF-A0A4R1MF79-F1
#
_cell.length_a   1.000
_cell.length_b   1.000
_cell.length_c   1.000
_cell.angle_alpha   90.00
_cell.angle_beta   90.00
_cell.angle_gamma   90.00
#
_symmetry.space_group_name_H-M   'P 1'
#
loop_
_entity.id
_entity.type
_entity.pdbx_description
1 polymer ?
#
loop_
_entity_poly.entity_id
_entity_poly.type
_entity_poly.pdbx_seq_one_letter_code
_entity_poly.pdbx_strand_id
1 'polypeptide(L)'
;MSKTNVVPAADEAMREILETLLANDEDITARAVVRQHPSIRAASSITRSESRRRLLAEYQKRQTEYRHWRGRVAKRSGADTATSLADKDVRIAELEATVQLLTVSHIAMLRAVGELGGFSKWAKFYEQYREARDKLAEIGAVPPEAEPAIGLGRGITSAGRPTRKKPF
;
A
#
# COMPACT_ATOMS: atom_id res chain seq x y z
N MET A 1 -49.52 16.97 7.40
CA MET A 1 -48.51 16.92 8.47
C MET A 1 -47.41 15.96 8.04
N SER A 2 -46.34 16.53 7.46
CA SER A 2 -45.29 15.80 6.76
C SER A 2 -44.36 15.09 7.75
N LYS A 3 -44.33 13.75 7.72
CA LYS A 3 -43.29 12.93 8.36
C LYS A 3 -42.13 12.79 7.38
N THR A 4 -41.24 13.76 7.33
CA THR A 4 -40.07 13.68 6.45
C THR A 4 -38.83 14.11 7.24
N ASN A 5 -37.82 13.23 7.26
CA ASN A 5 -36.41 13.53 7.53
C ASN A 5 -35.84 13.45 8.96
N VAL A 6 -36.04 12.33 9.70
CA VAL A 6 -35.29 12.02 10.95
C VAL A 6 -34.49 10.70 10.85
N VAL A 7 -34.66 9.95 9.76
CA VAL A 7 -34.05 8.63 9.57
C VAL A 7 -32.52 8.64 9.46
N PRO A 8 -31.85 9.58 8.74
CA PRO A 8 -30.40 9.49 8.56
C PRO A 8 -29.60 9.76 9.85
N ALA A 9 -30.06 10.68 10.70
CA ALA A 9 -29.40 11.00 11.96
C ALA A 9 -29.50 9.86 12.99
N ALA A 10 -30.62 9.12 13.00
CA ALA A 10 -30.76 7.94 13.86
C ALA A 10 -29.89 6.78 13.37
N ASP A 11 -29.76 6.59 12.06
CA ASP A 11 -28.94 5.52 11.51
C ASP A 11 -27.43 5.79 11.69
N GLU A 12 -27.01 7.06 11.70
CA GLU A 12 -25.62 7.44 12.02
C GLU A 12 -25.29 7.24 13.51
N ALA A 13 -26.17 7.65 14.42
CA ALA A 13 -26.01 7.39 15.85
C ALA A 13 -25.91 5.88 16.15
N MET A 14 -26.63 5.04 15.39
CA MET A 14 -26.51 3.59 15.49
C MET A 14 -25.11 3.09 15.09
N ARG A 15 -24.47 3.69 14.07
CA ARG A 15 -23.10 3.31 13.67
C ARG A 15 -22.09 3.63 14.76
N GLU A 16 -22.14 4.83 15.32
CA GLU A 16 -21.24 5.25 16.39
C GLU A 16 -21.31 4.32 17.61
N ILE A 17 -22.53 3.92 17.99
CA ILE A 17 -22.75 2.95 19.07
C ILE A 17 -22.17 1.58 18.71
N LEU A 18 -22.38 1.11 17.48
CA LEU A 18 -21.84 -0.17 17.03
C LEU A 18 -20.31 -0.20 16.99
N GLU A 19 -19.67 0.89 16.55
CA GLU A 19 -18.21 1.03 16.63
C GLU A 19 -17.73 1.05 18.08
N THR A 20 -18.43 1.75 18.97
CA THR A 20 -18.09 1.78 20.40
C THR A 20 -18.19 0.38 21.04
N LEU A 21 -19.28 -0.36 20.76
CA LEU A 21 -19.45 -1.73 21.23
C LEU A 21 -18.36 -2.66 20.69
N LEU A 22 -17.97 -2.49 19.42
CA LEU A 22 -16.89 -3.26 18.82
C LEU A 22 -15.54 -2.95 19.47
N ALA A 23 -15.25 -1.66 19.70
CA ALA A 23 -13.99 -1.21 20.32
C ALA A 23 -13.84 -1.71 21.76
N ASN A 24 -14.95 -1.74 22.52
CA ASN A 24 -14.97 -2.23 23.90
C ASN A 24 -15.10 -3.77 24.01
N ASP A 25 -15.20 -4.48 22.88
CA ASP A 25 -15.48 -5.93 22.81
C ASP A 25 -16.79 -6.34 23.53
N GLU A 26 -17.77 -5.44 23.59
CA GLU A 26 -19.10 -5.69 24.15
C GLU A 26 -20.00 -6.41 23.15
N ASP A 27 -20.90 -7.30 23.61
CA ASP A 27 -21.76 -8.08 22.72
C ASP A 27 -22.67 -7.22 21.84
N ILE A 28 -22.43 -7.28 20.53
CA ILE A 28 -23.19 -6.51 19.54
C ILE A 28 -24.56 -7.16 19.33
N THR A 29 -25.58 -6.58 19.95
CA THR A 29 -26.98 -7.02 19.82
C THR A 29 -27.91 -5.84 19.64
N ALA A 30 -29.08 -6.05 19.03
CA ALA A 30 -30.08 -4.99 18.88
C ALA A 30 -30.52 -4.39 20.23
N ARG A 31 -30.49 -5.18 21.31
CA ARG A 31 -30.78 -4.69 22.67
C ARG A 31 -29.64 -3.86 23.25
N ALA A 32 -28.38 -4.21 22.98
CA ALA A 32 -27.22 -3.42 23.37
C ALA A 32 -27.27 -2.03 22.72
N VAL A 33 -27.54 -1.99 21.40
CA VAL A 33 -27.69 -0.72 20.67
C VAL A 33 -28.80 0.14 21.27
N VAL A 34 -30.00 -0.42 21.49
CA VAL A 34 -31.15 0.33 22.03
C VAL A 34 -30.89 0.92 23.42
N ARG A 35 -30.08 0.26 24.25
CA ARG A 35 -29.74 0.79 25.59
C ARG A 35 -28.91 2.07 25.51
N GLN A 36 -28.13 2.24 24.46
CA GLN A 36 -27.24 3.39 24.27
C GLN A 36 -27.81 4.41 23.25
N HIS A 37 -28.86 4.04 22.52
CA HIS A 37 -29.36 4.83 21.41
C HIS A 37 -30.32 5.96 21.87
N PRO A 38 -30.09 7.22 21.46
CA PRO A 38 -30.89 8.36 21.94
C PRO A 38 -32.36 8.34 21.46
N SER A 39 -32.62 7.95 20.20
CA SER A 39 -33.96 7.97 19.60
C SER A 39 -34.61 6.59 19.39
N ILE A 40 -33.84 5.52 19.13
CA ILE A 40 -34.39 4.17 18.90
C ILE A 40 -34.53 3.43 20.24
N ARG A 41 -35.76 3.35 20.74
CA ARG A 41 -36.06 2.73 22.06
C ARG A 41 -36.51 1.27 22.00
N ALA A 42 -36.67 0.69 20.81
CA ALA A 42 -37.17 -0.67 20.65
C ALA A 42 -36.29 -1.49 19.69
N ALA A 43 -35.90 -2.69 20.12
CA ALA A 43 -35.06 -3.58 19.30
C ALA A 43 -35.75 -3.98 17.99
N SER A 44 -37.09 -4.05 17.99
CA SER A 44 -37.90 -4.27 16.79
C SER A 44 -37.67 -3.21 15.71
N SER A 45 -37.35 -1.97 16.08
CA SER A 45 -37.08 -0.89 15.12
C SER A 45 -35.76 -1.07 14.38
N ILE A 46 -34.87 -1.90 14.91
CA ILE A 46 -33.60 -2.29 14.30
C ILE A 46 -33.81 -3.54 13.44
N THR A 47 -34.51 -4.55 13.96
CA THR A 47 -34.67 -5.84 13.26
C THR A 47 -35.71 -5.83 12.14
N ARG A 48 -36.68 -4.91 12.17
CA ARG A 48 -37.69 -4.73 11.10
C ARG A 48 -37.19 -3.90 9.93
N SER A 49 -36.23 -3.00 10.14
CA SER A 49 -35.64 -2.20 9.08
C SER A 49 -34.52 -2.97 8.40
N GLU A 50 -34.59 -3.13 7.08
CA GLU A 50 -33.60 -3.91 6.33
C GLU A 50 -32.20 -3.30 6.41
N SER A 51 -32.09 -1.97 6.30
CA SER A 51 -30.81 -1.26 6.36
C SER A 51 -30.11 -1.45 7.70
N ARG A 52 -30.84 -1.24 8.81
CA ARG A 52 -30.31 -1.38 10.17
C ARG A 52 -29.99 -2.82 10.53
N ARG A 53 -30.83 -3.77 10.10
CA ARG A 53 -30.57 -5.20 10.28
C ARG A 53 -29.29 -5.62 9.57
N ARG A 54 -29.08 -5.14 8.34
CA ARG A 54 -27.85 -5.42 7.58
C ARG A 54 -26.62 -4.83 8.26
N LEU A 55 -26.71 -3.58 8.71
CA LEU A 55 -25.64 -2.91 9.45
C LEU A 55 -25.28 -3.67 10.73
N LEU A 56 -26.28 -4.07 11.52
CA LEU A 56 -26.06 -4.87 12.73
C LEU A 56 -25.36 -6.20 12.42
N ALA A 57 -25.79 -6.90 11.37
CA ALA A 57 -25.21 -8.17 10.95
C ALA A 57 -23.74 -8.03 10.50
N GLU A 58 -23.40 -6.93 9.80
CA GLU A 58 -22.03 -6.63 9.39
C GLU A 58 -21.10 -6.45 10.60
N TYR A 59 -21.54 -5.69 11.60
CA TYR A 59 -20.76 -5.47 12.81
C TYR A 59 -20.65 -6.72 13.68
N GLN A 60 -21.70 -7.54 13.76
CA GLN A 60 -21.64 -8.86 14.39
C GLN A 60 -20.61 -9.75 13.70
N LYS A 61 -20.57 -9.75 12.36
CA LYS A 61 -19.55 -10.47 11.60
C LYS A 61 -18.14 -9.96 11.93
N ARG A 62 -17.91 -8.65 11.90
CA ARG A 62 -16.63 -8.02 12.29
C ARG A 62 -16.21 -8.43 13.71
N GLN A 63 -17.14 -8.46 14.67
CA GLN A 63 -16.86 -8.90 16.03
C GLN A 63 -16.48 -10.39 16.09
N THR A 64 -17.18 -11.26 15.37
CA THR A 64 -16.83 -12.69 15.33
C THR A 64 -15.45 -12.91 14.72
N GLU A 65 -15.10 -12.19 13.65
CA GLU A 65 -13.79 -12.24 13.03
C GLU A 65 -12.72 -11.74 14.00
N TYR A 66 -12.94 -10.60 14.65
CA TYR A 66 -12.03 -10.04 15.65
C TYR A 66 -11.79 -11.02 16.81
N ARG A 67 -12.85 -11.56 17.41
CA ARG A 67 -12.75 -12.54 18.51
C ARG A 67 -12.07 -13.83 18.05
N HIS A 68 -12.31 -14.28 16.82
CA HIS A 68 -11.63 -15.43 16.24
C HIS A 68 -10.12 -15.20 16.08
N TRP A 69 -9.72 -14.03 15.56
CA TRP A 69 -8.32 -13.63 15.45
C TRP A 69 -7.66 -13.50 16.83
N ARG A 70 -8.30 -12.79 17.76
CA ARG A 70 -7.82 -12.64 19.15
C ARG A 70 -7.67 -14.00 19.83
N GLY A 71 -8.61 -14.92 19.65
CA GLY A 71 -8.53 -16.28 20.19
C GLY A 71 -7.39 -17.11 19.59
N ARG A 72 -7.02 -16.89 18.33
CA ARG A 72 -5.82 -17.51 17.72
C ARG A 72 -4.53 -16.89 18.23
N VAL A 73 -4.51 -15.56 18.38
CA VAL A 73 -3.35 -14.82 18.91
C VAL A 73 -3.13 -15.09 20.38
N ALA A 74 -4.16 -15.34 21.19
CA ALA A 74 -3.99 -15.73 22.60
C ALA A 74 -3.50 -17.17 22.78
N LYS A 75 -3.71 -18.03 21.77
CA LYS A 75 -3.25 -19.44 21.77
C LYS A 75 -1.78 -19.61 21.37
N ARG A 76 -1.23 -18.65 20.62
CA ARG A 76 0.22 -18.46 20.48
C ARG A 76 0.62 -17.51 21.61
N SER A 77 1.72 -17.71 22.34
CA SER A 77 2.05 -16.67 23.32
C SER A 77 2.31 -15.37 22.56
N GLY A 78 1.85 -14.22 23.05
CA GLY A 78 2.12 -12.94 22.38
C GLY A 78 3.63 -12.71 22.16
N ALA A 79 4.44 -13.30 23.03
CA ALA A 79 5.89 -13.39 22.89
C ALA A 79 6.31 -14.18 21.63
N ASP A 80 5.74 -15.35 21.35
CA ASP A 80 6.05 -16.13 20.13
C ASP A 80 5.70 -15.36 18.85
N THR A 81 4.60 -14.60 18.86
CA THR A 81 4.23 -13.76 17.72
C THR A 81 5.17 -12.58 17.52
N ALA A 82 5.62 -11.95 18.61
CA ALA A 82 6.56 -10.84 18.55
C ALA A 82 7.94 -11.32 18.08
N THR A 83 8.43 -12.44 18.61
CA THR A 83 9.69 -13.07 18.16
C THR A 83 9.60 -13.46 16.69
N SER A 84 8.53 -14.15 16.26
CA SER A 84 8.38 -14.52 14.86
C SER A 84 8.28 -13.32 13.92
N LEU A 85 7.76 -12.17 14.39
CA LEU A 85 7.72 -10.95 13.60
C LEU A 85 9.13 -10.35 13.49
N ALA A 86 9.85 -10.25 14.60
CA ALA A 86 11.23 -9.77 14.62
C ALA A 86 12.15 -10.62 13.72
N ASP A 87 12.03 -11.94 13.76
CA ASP A 87 12.79 -12.85 12.90
C ASP A 87 12.50 -12.60 11.40
N LYS A 88 11.24 -12.30 11.07
CA LYS A 88 10.86 -11.96 9.69
C LYS A 88 11.39 -10.59 9.27
N ASP A 89 11.38 -9.60 10.15
CA ASP A 89 11.92 -8.27 9.85
C ASP A 89 13.43 -8.33 9.60
N VAL A 90 14.16 -9.13 10.38
CA VAL A 90 15.58 -9.42 10.12
C VAL A 90 15.75 -10.08 8.75
N ARG A 91 14.92 -11.08 8.43
CA ARG A 91 15.00 -11.76 7.13
C ARG A 91 14.68 -10.84 5.96
N ILE A 92 13.73 -9.91 6.12
CA ILE A 92 13.42 -8.90 5.11
C ILE A 92 14.64 -8.00 4.88
N ALA A 93 15.25 -7.49 5.95
CA ALA A 93 16.44 -6.64 5.85
C ALA A 93 17.61 -7.35 5.13
N GLU A 94 17.84 -8.64 5.40
CA GLU A 94 18.84 -9.45 4.70
C GLU A 94 18.55 -9.59 3.21
N LEU A 95 17.29 -9.85 2.85
CA LEU A 95 16.87 -10.00 1.46
C LEU A 95 16.98 -8.68 0.70
N GLU A 96 16.60 -7.56 1.32
CA GLU A 96 16.74 -6.24 0.75
C GLU A 96 18.21 -5.88 0.50
N ALA A 97 19.11 -6.16 1.46
CA ALA A 97 20.54 -5.97 1.28
C ALA A 97 21.09 -6.83 0.13
N THR A 98 20.61 -8.07 0.00
CA THR A 98 21.00 -8.96 -1.10
C THR A 98 20.53 -8.45 -2.46
N VAL A 99 19.29 -7.97 -2.56
CA VAL A 99 18.74 -7.39 -3.80
C VAL A 99 19.52 -6.14 -4.19
N GLN A 100 19.86 -5.27 -3.23
CA GLN A 100 20.68 -4.08 -3.50
C GLN A 100 22.07 -4.47 -4.04
N LEU A 101 22.75 -5.42 -3.39
CA LEU A 101 24.05 -5.92 -3.83
C LEU A 101 24.00 -6.47 -5.26
N LEU A 102 23.00 -7.32 -5.54
CA LEU A 102 22.80 -7.89 -6.87
C LEU A 102 22.48 -6.81 -7.92
N THR A 103 21.67 -5.81 -7.56
CA THR A 103 21.31 -4.70 -8.45
C THR A 103 22.53 -3.87 -8.82
N VAL A 104 23.35 -3.50 -7.83
CA VAL A 104 24.61 -2.77 -8.06
C VAL A 104 25.56 -3.59 -8.93
N SER A 105 25.69 -4.89 -8.63
CA SER A 105 26.51 -5.81 -9.43
C SER A 105 26.04 -5.88 -10.88
N HIS A 106 24.74 -6.05 -11.12
CA HIS A 106 24.17 -6.06 -12.46
C HIS A 106 24.41 -4.74 -13.18
N ILE A 107 24.14 -3.59 -12.55
CA ILE A 107 24.39 -2.28 -13.18
C ILE A 107 25.85 -2.12 -13.57
N ALA A 108 26.79 -2.53 -12.71
CA ALA A 108 28.22 -2.49 -13.02
C ALA A 108 28.55 -3.37 -14.23
N MET A 109 28.01 -4.58 -14.29
CA MET A 109 28.17 -5.48 -15.43
C MET A 109 27.59 -4.90 -16.73
N LEU A 110 26.40 -4.29 -16.66
CA LEU A 110 25.77 -3.64 -17.82
C LEU A 110 26.62 -2.50 -18.36
N ARG A 111 27.18 -1.69 -17.48
CA ARG A 111 28.10 -0.60 -17.86
C ARG A 111 29.34 -1.16 -18.55
N ALA A 112 29.98 -2.18 -17.99
CA ALA A 112 31.15 -2.81 -18.60
C ALA A 112 30.86 -3.40 -19.99
N VAL A 113 29.73 -4.08 -20.18
CA VAL A 113 29.30 -4.61 -21.49
C VAL A 113 29.00 -3.47 -22.48
N GLY A 114 28.41 -2.36 -22.00
CA GLY A 114 28.18 -1.17 -22.79
C GLY A 114 29.48 -0.51 -23.29
N GLU A 115 30.46 -0.35 -22.41
CA GLU A 115 31.78 0.20 -22.74
C GLU A 115 32.54 -0.66 -23.78
N LEU A 116 32.34 -1.97 -23.76
CA LEU A 116 32.89 -2.92 -24.73
C LEU A 116 32.10 -3.00 -26.05
N GLY A 117 31.05 -2.18 -26.23
CA GLY A 117 30.23 -2.15 -27.45
C GLY A 117 29.24 -3.32 -27.60
N GLY A 118 28.96 -4.05 -26.52
CA GLY A 118 28.10 -5.24 -26.51
C GLY A 118 26.58 -4.97 -26.44
N PHE A 119 26.16 -3.71 -26.39
CA PHE A 119 24.78 -3.32 -26.08
C PHE A 119 23.73 -3.91 -27.03
N SER A 120 24.05 -4.02 -28.33
CA SER A 120 23.15 -4.60 -29.35
C SER A 120 22.80 -6.07 -29.08
N LYS A 121 23.78 -6.88 -28.66
CA LYS A 121 23.57 -8.31 -28.35
C LYS A 121 22.85 -8.47 -27.01
N TRP A 122 23.17 -7.60 -26.05
CA TRP A 122 22.53 -7.59 -24.75
C TRP A 122 21.04 -7.21 -24.81
N ALA A 123 20.69 -6.20 -25.61
CA ALA A 123 19.29 -5.83 -25.85
C ALA A 123 18.46 -7.00 -26.41
N LYS A 124 19.03 -7.76 -27.35
CA LYS A 124 18.39 -8.97 -27.92
C LYS A 124 18.19 -10.08 -26.88
N PHE A 125 19.13 -10.25 -25.95
CA PHE A 125 18.99 -11.23 -24.87
C PHE A 125 17.85 -10.85 -23.91
N TYR A 126 17.70 -9.56 -23.59
CA TYR A 126 16.69 -9.10 -22.64
C TYR A 126 15.25 -9.12 -23.16
N GLU A 127 15.03 -9.26 -24.47
CA GLU A 127 13.69 -9.44 -25.04
C GLU A 127 12.94 -10.65 -24.44
N GLN A 128 13.67 -11.70 -24.04
CA GLN A 128 13.09 -12.89 -23.42
C GLN A 128 12.57 -12.65 -22.00
N TYR A 129 12.97 -11.56 -21.35
CA TYR A 129 12.59 -11.20 -19.99
C TYR A 129 11.55 -10.08 -19.94
N ARG A 130 10.89 -9.80 -21.07
CA ARG A 130 9.84 -8.77 -21.17
C ARG A 130 8.74 -8.96 -20.13
N GLU A 131 8.31 -10.20 -19.89
CA GLU A 131 7.29 -10.51 -18.88
C GLU A 131 7.71 -10.10 -17.45
N ALA A 132 8.99 -10.27 -17.11
CA ALA A 132 9.51 -9.84 -15.81
C ALA A 132 9.51 -8.31 -15.68
N ARG A 133 9.80 -7.60 -16.78
CA ARG A 133 9.70 -6.13 -16.84
C ARG A 133 8.25 -5.66 -16.69
N ASP A 134 7.31 -6.33 -17.34
CA ASP A 134 5.90 -5.97 -17.28
C ASP A 134 5.35 -6.15 -15.85
N LYS A 135 5.73 -7.25 -15.18
CA LYS A 135 5.43 -7.47 -13.76
C LYS A 135 6.03 -6.41 -12.85
N LEU A 136 7.26 -5.98 -13.10
CA LEU A 136 7.89 -4.87 -12.36
C LEU A 136 7.14 -3.54 -12.58
N ALA A 137 6.61 -3.31 -13.77
CA ALA A 137 5.83 -2.11 -14.08
C ALA A 137 4.48 -2.13 -13.36
N GLU A 138 3.81 -3.28 -13.31
CA GLU A 138 2.53 -3.47 -12.62
C GLU A 138 2.61 -3.15 -11.12
N ILE A 139 3.72 -3.52 -10.47
CA ILE A 139 3.95 -3.25 -9.05
C ILE A 139 4.59 -1.87 -8.79
N GLY A 140 4.74 -1.02 -9.80
CA GLY A 140 5.34 0.31 -9.68
C GLY A 140 6.84 0.30 -9.33
N ALA A 141 7.54 -0.81 -9.56
CA ALA A 141 8.96 -1.00 -9.26
C ALA A 141 9.89 -0.72 -10.46
N VAL A 142 9.34 -0.20 -11.57
CA VAL A 142 10.16 0.38 -12.63
C VAL A 142 10.53 1.80 -12.22
N PRO A 143 11.82 2.16 -12.14
CA PRO A 143 12.22 3.52 -11.84
C PRO A 143 11.53 4.49 -12.82
N PRO A 144 10.98 5.62 -12.34
CA PRO A 144 10.56 6.68 -13.26
C PRO A 144 11.78 7.00 -14.13
N GLU A 145 11.57 7.14 -15.44
CA GLU A 145 12.64 7.41 -16.40
C GLU A 145 13.61 8.40 -15.77
N ALA A 146 14.82 7.93 -15.49
CA ALA A 146 15.82 8.75 -14.84
C ALA A 146 15.98 10.00 -15.71
N GLU A 147 15.52 11.16 -15.20
CA GLU A 147 15.95 12.43 -15.75
C GLU A 147 17.47 12.33 -15.89
N PRO A 148 18.05 12.68 -17.05
CA PRO A 148 19.45 12.47 -17.32
C PRO A 148 20.28 13.32 -16.37
N ALA A 149 20.60 12.76 -15.21
CA ALA A 149 21.42 13.39 -14.21
C ALA A 149 22.87 13.36 -14.72
N ILE A 150 23.25 14.53 -15.25
CA ILE A 150 24.58 15.14 -15.12
C ILE A 150 25.59 14.76 -16.22
N GLY A 151 25.56 15.58 -17.28
CA GLY A 151 26.66 16.48 -17.63
C GLY A 151 28.08 15.91 -17.69
N LEU A 152 28.47 15.41 -18.86
CA LEU A 152 29.86 15.50 -19.32
C LEU A 152 29.89 16.19 -20.68
N GLY A 153 30.36 17.44 -20.67
CA GLY A 153 31.12 18.06 -21.75
C GLY A 153 30.43 18.19 -23.11
N ARG A 154 29.45 19.09 -23.21
CA ARG A 154 29.11 19.73 -24.50
C ARG A 154 30.39 20.35 -25.07
N GLY A 155 30.75 19.94 -26.27
CA GLY A 155 32.03 20.23 -26.90
C GLY A 155 32.39 21.71 -26.92
N ILE A 156 33.62 22.00 -26.49
CA ILE A 156 34.34 23.20 -26.91
C ILE A 156 34.98 22.82 -28.25
N THR A 157 34.26 23.11 -29.34
CA THR A 157 34.82 23.00 -30.69
C THR A 157 35.95 24.00 -30.84
N SER A 158 37.12 23.46 -31.17
CA SER A 158 38.27 24.18 -31.68
C SER A 158 37.97 24.79 -33.05
N ALA A 159 38.62 25.94 -33.32
CA ALA A 159 38.89 26.57 -34.62
C ALA A 159 37.85 27.57 -35.18
N GLY A 160 37.94 28.81 -34.69
CA GLY A 160 37.60 30.03 -35.43
C GLY A 160 38.84 30.90 -35.61
N ARG A 161 39.40 30.93 -36.84
CA ARG A 161 40.56 31.74 -37.24
C ARG A 161 40.22 33.23 -37.19
N PRO A 162 41.03 34.11 -36.54
CA PRO A 162 40.77 35.56 -36.58
C PRO A 162 41.31 36.16 -37.88
N THR A 163 40.45 36.85 -38.63
CA THR A 163 40.85 37.69 -39.76
C THR A 163 41.35 39.04 -39.23
N ARG A 164 42.61 39.35 -39.57
CA ARG A 164 43.33 40.57 -39.19
C ARG A 164 42.87 41.73 -40.09
N LYS A 165 42.14 42.70 -39.55
CA LYS A 165 41.98 44.02 -40.19
C LYS A 165 43.28 44.82 -40.02
N LYS A 166 43.83 45.35 -41.11
CA LYS A 166 44.93 46.33 -41.11
C LYS A 166 44.36 47.73 -40.82
N PRO A 167 45.06 48.60 -40.09
CA PRO A 167 44.76 50.03 -40.08
C PRO A 167 45.52 50.75 -41.21
N PHE A 168 44.95 51.86 -41.67
CA PHE A 168 45.72 52.99 -42.20
C PHE A 168 46.30 53.79 -41.03
#